data_AF-A0A1G3XL12-F1
#
_entry.id   AF-A0A1G3XL12-F1
#
_cell.length_a   1.000
_cell.length_b   1.000
_cell.length_c   1.000
_cell.angle_alpha   90.00
_cell.angle_beta   90.00
_cell.angle_gamma   90.00
#
_symmetry.space_group_name_H-M   'P 1'
#
loop_
_entity.id
_entity.type
_entity.pdbx_description
1 polymer ?
#
loop_
_entity_poly.entity_id
_entity_poly.type
_entity_poly.pdbx_seq_one_letter_code
_entity_poly.pdbx_strand_id
1 'polypeptide(L)'
;MTMVSTSYTRGRAREYQVLQKLRSEGWLCSRSAASHSAVDIFACKDGEVLLVQVKSGRARVSSEERVELARWAEASGARVEVWYFPRRNGMRKEIVSDGPKPKKHGDN
;
A
#
# COMPACT_ATOMS: atom_id res chain seq x y z
N MET A 1 7.16 3.92 33.72
CA MET A 1 6.65 3.16 32.57
C MET A 1 5.79 4.10 31.72
N THR A 2 6.38 4.76 30.73
CA THR A 2 5.71 5.80 29.93
C THR A 2 4.85 5.17 28.84
N MET A 3 3.53 5.35 28.94
CA MET A 3 2.56 4.93 27.91
C MET A 3 2.74 5.74 26.62
N VAL A 4 3.08 5.06 25.53
CA VAL A 4 3.04 5.60 24.15
C VAL A 4 2.14 4.66 23.32
N SER A 5 0.82 4.87 23.30
CA SER A 5 -0.10 3.84 22.78
C SER A 5 -1.34 4.31 22.02
N THR A 6 -1.36 5.50 21.39
CA THR A 6 -2.60 6.00 20.75
C THR A 6 -2.51 6.42 19.28
N SER A 7 -1.33 6.77 18.73
CA SER A 7 -1.16 7.02 17.28
C SER A 7 -0.57 5.82 16.53
N TYR A 8 0.46 5.18 17.10
CA TYR A 8 1.20 4.07 16.48
C TYR A 8 0.38 2.78 16.33
N THR A 9 -0.47 2.48 17.32
CA THR A 9 -1.38 1.31 17.32
C THR A 9 -2.51 1.41 16.30
N ARG A 10 -3.00 2.63 16.00
CA ARG A 10 -4.11 2.83 15.04
C ARG A 10 -3.67 2.70 13.59
N GLY A 11 -2.46 3.16 13.24
CA GLY A 11 -1.85 2.90 11.93
C GLY A 11 -1.69 1.40 11.68
N ARG A 12 -1.11 0.72 12.68
CA ARG A 12 -0.86 -0.72 12.63
C ARG A 12 -2.11 -1.55 12.35
N ALA A 13 -3.25 -1.22 12.97
CA ALA A 13 -4.51 -1.93 12.78
C ALA A 13 -5.03 -1.85 11.34
N ARG A 14 -4.89 -0.71 10.66
CA ARG A 14 -5.33 -0.55 9.26
C ARG A 14 -4.42 -1.28 8.30
N GLU A 15 -3.11 -1.23 8.53
CA GLU A 15 -2.14 -2.01 7.75
C GLU A 15 -2.42 -3.52 7.89
N TYR A 16 -2.77 -4.02 9.08
CA TYR A 16 -3.21 -5.41 9.24
C TYR A 16 -4.51 -5.72 8.50
N GLN A 17 -5.49 -4.81 8.47
CA GLN A 17 -6.71 -5.01 7.67
C GLN A 17 -6.41 -5.12 6.17
N VAL A 18 -5.47 -4.31 5.66
CA VAL A 18 -5.03 -4.40 4.27
C VAL A 18 -4.33 -5.74 4.01
N LEU A 19 -3.42 -6.17 4.89
CA LEU A 19 -2.77 -7.47 4.78
C LEU A 19 -3.79 -8.61 4.74
N GLN A 20 -4.76 -8.63 5.65
CA GLN A 20 -5.80 -9.66 5.68
C GLN A 20 -6.63 -9.67 4.40
N LYS A 21 -7.02 -8.48 3.91
CA LYS A 21 -7.77 -8.36 2.65
C LYS A 21 -6.96 -8.90 1.47
N LEU A 22 -5.71 -8.48 1.32
CA LEU A 22 -4.83 -8.94 0.24
C LEU A 22 -4.61 -10.46 0.30
N ARG A 23 -4.37 -11.01 1.50
CA ARG A 23 -4.21 -12.47 1.69
C ARG A 23 -5.48 -13.23 1.30
N SER A 24 -6.66 -12.73 1.68
CA SER A 24 -7.93 -13.36 1.30
C SER A 24 -8.18 -13.35 -0.22
N GLU A 25 -7.57 -12.41 -0.94
CA GLU A 25 -7.61 -12.29 -2.39
C GLU A 25 -6.50 -13.09 -3.10
N GLY A 26 -5.68 -13.83 -2.33
CA GLY A 26 -4.61 -14.69 -2.84
C GLY A 26 -3.26 -14.00 -3.04
N TRP A 27 -3.06 -12.79 -2.50
CA TRP A 27 -1.78 -12.11 -2.55
C TRP A 27 -0.83 -12.60 -1.46
N LEU A 28 0.43 -12.80 -1.81
CA LEU A 28 1.53 -12.88 -0.84
C LEU A 28 1.92 -11.45 -0.47
N CYS A 29 1.95 -11.10 0.82
CA CYS A 29 2.19 -9.72 1.23
C CYS A 29 2.99 -9.58 2.52
N SER A 30 3.80 -8.52 2.57
CA SER A 30 4.63 -8.10 3.69
C SER A 30 4.47 -6.61 3.94
N ARG A 31 4.69 -6.19 5.19
CA ARG A 31 4.74 -4.77 5.57
C ARG A 31 6.17 -4.26 5.50
N SER A 32 6.32 -2.98 5.18
CA SER A 32 7.59 -2.29 5.37
C SER A 32 7.99 -2.25 6.84
N ALA A 33 9.30 -2.32 7.09
CA ALA A 33 9.87 -2.21 8.42
C ALA A 33 9.99 -0.73 8.81
N ALA A 34 9.13 -0.30 9.75
CA ALA A 34 9.02 1.06 10.28
C ALA A 34 8.60 2.13 9.25
N SER A 35 7.84 3.12 9.71
CA SER A 35 7.11 4.15 8.94
C SER A 35 8.00 5.19 8.22
N HIS A 36 9.18 4.80 7.74
CA HIS A 36 10.14 5.66 7.04
C HIS A 36 10.15 5.43 5.53
N SER A 37 9.49 4.37 5.03
CA SER A 37 9.33 4.15 3.59
C SER A 37 8.06 4.79 3.07
N ALA A 38 8.09 5.25 1.81
CA ALA A 38 6.92 5.81 1.11
C ALA A 38 5.86 4.75 0.76
N VAL A 39 6.09 3.48 1.10
CA VAL A 39 5.21 2.33 0.87
C VAL A 39 5.06 1.58 2.19
N ASP A 40 3.82 1.25 2.56
CA ASP A 40 3.51 0.53 3.80
C ASP A 40 3.48 -1.00 3.58
N ILE A 41 3.01 -1.44 2.42
CA ILE A 41 2.78 -2.86 2.11
C ILE A 41 3.28 -3.19 0.71
N PHE A 42 4.00 -4.31 0.64
CA PHE A 42 4.42 -4.97 -0.59
C PHE A 42 3.54 -6.21 -0.77
N ALA A 43 2.96 -6.39 -1.95
CA ALA A 43 2.18 -7.56 -2.29
C ALA A 43 2.55 -8.08 -3.68
N CYS A 44 2.53 -9.40 -3.86
CA CYS A 44 2.70 -10.03 -5.16
C CYS A 44 1.72 -11.18 -5.39
N LYS A 45 1.33 -11.37 -6.64
CA LYS A 45 0.40 -12.42 -7.08
C LYS A 45 0.53 -12.61 -8.58
N ASP A 46 0.70 -13.86 -9.05
CA ASP A 46 0.69 -14.22 -10.48
C ASP A 46 1.66 -13.39 -11.35
N GLY A 47 2.82 -13.02 -10.81
CA GLY A 47 3.81 -12.16 -11.48
C GLY A 47 3.52 -10.66 -11.41
N GLU A 48 2.40 -10.25 -10.82
CA GLU A 48 2.10 -8.85 -10.49
C GLU A 48 2.71 -8.44 -9.16
N VAL A 49 3.19 -7.20 -9.10
CA VAL A 49 3.63 -6.55 -7.86
C VAL A 49 2.73 -5.34 -7.62
N LEU A 50 2.23 -5.25 -6.39
CA LEU A 50 1.40 -4.16 -5.89
C LEU A 50 2.09 -3.53 -4.67
N LEU A 51 2.37 -2.24 -4.76
CA LEU A 51 2.86 -1.41 -3.66
C LEU A 51 1.70 -0.57 -3.13
N VAL A 52 1.49 -0.59 -1.81
CA VAL A 52 0.37 0.12 -1.19
C VAL A 52 0.85 1.06 -0.11
N GLN A 53 0.43 2.32 -0.20
CA GLN A 53 0.45 3.27 0.91
C GLN A 53 -0.93 3.33 1.56
N VAL A 54 -1.00 3.26 2.88
CA VAL A 54 -2.22 3.32 3.65
C VAL A 54 -2.37 4.70 4.29
N LYS A 55 -3.55 5.30 4.15
CA LYS A 55 -3.91 6.56 4.81
C LYS A 55 -5.20 6.37 5.60
N SER A 56 -5.25 6.87 6.83
CA SER A 56 -6.42 6.72 7.71
C SER A 56 -7.04 8.07 8.11
N GLY A 57 -8.35 8.06 8.37
CA GLY A 57 -9.07 9.23 8.85
C GLY A 57 -9.17 10.34 7.79
N ARG A 58 -8.63 11.52 8.11
CA ARG A 58 -8.59 12.67 7.19
C ARG A 58 -7.23 12.82 6.49
N ALA A 59 -6.30 11.89 6.72
CA ALA A 59 -4.97 11.95 6.12
C ALA A 59 -5.08 11.88 4.60
N ARG A 60 -4.33 12.76 3.94
CA ARG A 60 -4.16 12.81 2.48
C ARG A 60 -2.71 12.50 2.15
N VAL A 61 -2.48 12.13 0.91
CA VAL A 61 -1.14 12.04 0.34
C VAL A 61 -0.68 13.44 0.01
N SER A 62 0.50 13.83 0.51
CA SER A 62 1.11 15.12 0.15
C SER A 62 1.70 15.06 -1.26
N SER A 63 2.03 16.22 -1.84
CA SER A 63 2.69 16.28 -3.14
C SER A 63 4.04 15.53 -3.12
N GLU A 64 4.78 15.65 -2.04
CA GLU A 64 6.08 14.99 -1.84
C GLU A 64 5.93 13.47 -1.76
N GLU A 65 4.96 12.98 -0.96
CA GLU A 65 4.65 11.55 -0.89
C GLU A 65 4.23 11.00 -2.25
N ARG A 66 3.50 11.79 -3.04
CA ARG A 66 3.09 11.40 -4.39
C ARG A 66 4.27 11.29 -5.35
N VAL A 67 5.24 12.20 -5.26
CA VAL A 67 6.49 12.14 -6.03
C VAL A 67 7.29 10.91 -5.63
N GLU A 68 7.42 10.61 -4.34
CA GLU A 68 8.09 9.40 -3.87
C GLU A 68 7.39 8.14 -4.37
N LEU A 69 6.06 8.04 -4.26
CA LEU A 69 5.30 6.90 -4.80
C LEU A 69 5.49 6.73 -6.31
N ALA A 70 5.58 7.83 -7.06
CA ALA A 70 5.88 7.79 -8.49
C ALA A 70 7.30 7.25 -8.77
N ARG A 71 8.30 7.66 -7.98
CA ARG A 71 9.67 7.11 -8.07
C ARG A 71 9.70 5.60 -7.79
N TRP A 72 8.95 5.15 -6.79
CA TRP A 72 8.80 3.72 -6.51
C TRP A 72 8.15 2.99 -7.68
N ALA A 73 7.11 3.56 -8.28
CA ALA A 73 6.47 2.98 -9.46
C ALA A 73 7.44 2.84 -10.63
N GLU A 74 8.20 3.90 -10.93
CA GLU A 74 9.19 3.94 -12.00
C GLU A 74 10.32 2.92 -11.76
N ALA A 75 10.89 2.89 -10.55
CA ALA A 75 12.01 2.02 -10.22
C ALA A 75 11.63 0.53 -10.17
N SER A 76 10.41 0.21 -9.75
CA SER A 76 9.96 -1.18 -9.59
C SER A 76 9.21 -1.73 -10.80
N GLY A 77 8.66 -0.86 -11.66
CA GLY A 77 7.68 -1.27 -12.67
C GLY A 77 6.46 -1.94 -12.02
N ALA A 78 6.11 -1.60 -10.78
CA ALA A 78 4.98 -2.16 -10.07
C ALA A 78 3.75 -1.25 -10.17
N ARG A 79 2.57 -1.82 -9.92
CA ARG A 79 1.37 -1.04 -9.62
C ARG A 79 1.52 -0.41 -8.25
N VAL A 80 1.22 0.88 -8.16
CA VAL A 80 1.32 1.64 -6.90
C VAL A 80 -0.03 2.27 -6.59
N GLU A 81 -0.56 1.96 -5.41
CA GLU A 81 -1.87 2.41 -4.95
C GLU A 81 -1.80 3.10 -3.58
N VAL A 82 -2.75 3.99 -3.37
CA VAL A 82 -3.04 4.59 -2.06
C VAL A 82 -4.40 4.11 -1.58
N TRP A 83 -4.44 3.49 -0.41
CA TRP A 83 -5.66 2.99 0.21
C TRP A 83 -6.08 3.88 1.35
N TYR A 84 -7.21 4.55 1.17
CA TYR A 84 -7.79 5.46 2.14
C TYR A 84 -8.85 4.74 2.98
N PHE A 85 -8.70 4.85 4.30
CA PHE A 85 -9.67 4.40 5.30
C PHE A 85 -10.28 5.61 6.02
N PRO A 86 -11.20 6.35 5.38
CA PRO A 86 -11.93 7.43 6.02
C PRO A 86 -12.78 6.91 7.18
N ARG A 87 -13.09 7.79 8.13
CA ARG A 87 -13.96 7.44 9.27
C ARG A 87 -15.39 7.06 8.86
N ARG A 88 -15.84 7.54 7.70
CA ARG A 88 -17.16 7.30 7.10
C ARG A 88 -16.94 7.01 5.61
N ASN A 89 -17.75 6.13 5.02
CA ASN A 89 -17.78 5.77 3.58
C ASN A 89 -16.84 4.65 3.09
N GLY A 90 -16.47 3.69 3.96
CA GLY A 90 -15.74 2.49 3.52
C GLY A 90 -14.32 2.76 3.01
N MET A 91 -13.69 1.77 2.38
CA MET A 91 -12.33 1.87 1.87
C MET A 91 -12.33 2.41 0.43
N ARG A 92 -11.48 3.39 0.13
CA ARG A 92 -11.28 3.94 -1.22
C ARG A 92 -9.85 3.67 -1.69
N LYS A 93 -9.68 3.33 -2.97
CA LYS A 93 -8.38 3.17 -3.62
C LYS A 93 -8.13 4.32 -4.60
N GLU A 94 -6.89 4.77 -4.69
CA GLU A 94 -6.37 5.66 -5.73
C GLU A 94 -5.16 4.99 -6.37
N ILE A 95 -5.14 4.93 -7.70
CA ILE A 95 -4.01 4.38 -8.46
C ILE A 95 -3.06 5.55 -8.75
N VAL A 96 -1.83 5.45 -8.26
CA VAL A 96 -0.75 6.41 -8.57
C VAL A 96 -0.08 6.01 -9.88
N SER A 97 0.14 4.71 -10.06
CA SER A 97 0.62 4.10 -11.29
C SER A 97 0.02 2.71 -11.43
N ASP A 98 -0.44 2.34 -12.61
CA ASP A 98 -1.00 1.01 -12.86
C ASP A 98 0.10 -0.04 -13.15
N GLY A 99 1.36 0.39 -13.28
CA GLY A 99 2.46 -0.46 -13.73
C GLY A 99 2.27 -1.01 -15.16
N PRO A 100 3.31 -1.60 -15.77
CA PRO A 100 3.13 -2.47 -16.91
C PRO A 100 2.35 -3.73 -16.51
N LYS A 101 1.38 -4.13 -17.33
CA LYS A 101 0.70 -5.44 -17.16
C LYS A 101 1.73 -6.55 -17.29
N PRO A 102 1.69 -7.60 -16.45
CA PRO A 102 2.62 -8.72 -16.57
C PRO A 102 2.47 -9.35 -17.96
N LYS A 103 3.59 -9.69 -18.59
CA LYS A 103 3.55 -10.58 -19.76
C LYS A 103 2.97 -11.91 -19.29
N LYS A 104 1.89 -12.36 -19.94
CA LYS A 104 1.34 -13.68 -19.63
C LYS A 104 2.44 -14.71 -19.85
N HIS A 105 2.59 -15.64 -18.91
CA HIS A 105 3.48 -16.79 -19.07
C HIS A 105 2.94 -17.62 -20.25
N GLY A 106 3.44 -17.35 -21.47
CA GLY A 106 2.89 -17.90 -22.70
C GLY A 106 3.19 -17.09 -23.97
N ASP A 107 3.58 -15.81 -23.88
CA ASP A 107 3.96 -15.03 -25.06
C ASP A 107 5.47 -15.15 -25.30
N ASN A 108 5.85 -16.19 -26.07
CA ASN A 108 7.19 -16.35 -26.64
C ASN A 108 7.16 -15.92 -28.11
#